data_AF-A0A2E3FDJ5-F1
#
_entry.id   AF-A0A2E3FDJ5-F1
#
_cell.length_a   1.000
_cell.length_b   1.000
_cell.length_c   1.000
_cell.angle_alpha   90.00
_cell.angle_beta   90.00
_cell.angle_gamma   90.00
#
_symmetry.space_group_name_H-M   'P 1'
#
loop_
_entity.id
_entity.type
_entity.pdbx_description
1 polymer ?
#
loop_
_entity_poly.entity_id
_entity_poly.type
_entity_poly.pdbx_seq_one_letter_code
_entity_poly.pdbx_strand_id
1 'polypeptide(L)'
;MKKTLAAAVLAAITPLLSAPIQAEPRWGPEDQIGAANLVTQASVLAASGLITTGKTYALGMIIDDKIPAYPPRKLGLTIVQPNQIDSKGHGPTMSS
;
A
#
# COMPACT_ATOMS: atom_id res chain seq x y z
N MET A 1 43.49 -11.82 49.85
CA MET A 1 44.44 -11.75 48.71
C MET A 1 43.59 -11.69 47.45
N LYS A 2 43.42 -10.50 46.86
CA LYS A 2 44.10 -10.04 45.64
C LYS A 2 43.39 -10.52 44.36
N LYS A 3 42.65 -9.57 43.75
CA LYS A 3 42.50 -9.34 42.29
C LYS A 3 41.63 -10.39 41.57
N THR A 4 40.49 -10.05 40.97
CA THR A 4 40.41 -9.24 39.76
C THR A 4 39.01 -8.59 39.56
N LEU A 5 38.91 -7.28 39.79
CA LEU A 5 38.03 -6.41 38.99
C LEU A 5 38.78 -6.09 37.70
N ALA A 6 38.11 -6.18 36.54
CA ALA A 6 38.37 -5.45 35.28
C ALA A 6 38.08 -6.34 34.06
N ALA A 7 36.81 -6.44 33.66
CA ALA A 7 36.45 -6.84 32.28
C ALA A 7 35.01 -6.50 31.90
N ALA A 8 34.10 -6.26 32.86
CA ALA A 8 32.68 -6.18 32.56
C ALA A 8 32.14 -4.79 32.18
N VAL A 9 32.97 -3.73 32.20
CA VAL A 9 32.47 -2.33 32.07
C VAL A 9 32.48 -1.81 30.63
N LEU A 10 33.11 -2.50 29.67
CA LEU A 10 33.19 -2.00 28.28
C LEU A 10 32.07 -2.49 27.35
N ALA A 11 31.19 -3.40 27.80
CA ALA A 11 30.09 -3.93 26.98
C ALA A 11 28.74 -3.22 27.21
N ALA A 12 28.67 -2.22 28.10
CA ALA A 12 27.42 -1.57 28.49
C ALA A 12 27.15 -0.23 27.76
N ILE A 13 27.95 0.13 26.76
CA ILE A 13 27.74 1.35 25.98
C ILE A 13 27.03 0.99 24.68
N THR A 14 25.72 1.24 24.69
CA THR A 14 24.80 1.48 23.55
C THR A 14 24.31 0.30 22.72
N PRO A 15 23.14 -0.25 23.08
CA PRO A 15 22.04 -0.42 22.14
C PRO A 15 21.04 0.71 22.40
N LEU A 16 21.40 1.96 22.09
CA LEU A 16 20.48 3.11 22.13
C LEU A 16 20.13 3.64 20.72
N LEU A 17 20.58 2.96 19.65
CA LEU A 17 20.29 3.37 18.26
C LEU A 17 19.18 2.58 17.56
N SER A 18 18.50 1.68 18.26
CA SER A 18 17.37 0.91 17.68
C SER A 18 16.08 1.23 18.41
N ALA A 19 15.76 2.51 18.60
CA ALA A 19 14.36 2.88 18.75
C ALA A 19 13.73 2.74 17.34
N PRO A 20 12.72 1.87 17.14
CA PRO A 20 11.97 1.91 15.90
C PRO A 20 11.46 3.34 15.71
N ILE A 21 11.50 3.84 14.48
CA ILE A 21 10.86 5.09 14.09
C ILE A 21 9.35 4.84 14.15
N GLN A 22 8.82 4.72 15.36
CA GLN A 22 7.40 4.52 15.58
C GLN A 22 6.78 5.90 15.41
N ALA A 23 6.34 6.19 14.18
CA ALA A 23 5.50 7.34 13.95
C ALA A 23 4.31 7.24 14.89
N GLU A 24 4.16 8.20 15.80
CA GLU A 24 2.99 8.21 16.68
C GLU A 24 1.73 8.23 15.81
N PRO A 25 0.73 7.40 16.14
CA PRO A 25 -0.48 7.32 15.34
C PRO A 25 -1.23 8.65 15.42
N ARG A 26 -1.03 9.52 14.42
CA ARG A 26 -1.62 10.87 14.32
C ARG A 26 -3.13 10.89 14.54
N TRP A 27 -3.81 9.81 14.17
CA TRP A 27 -5.27 9.68 14.18
C TRP A 27 -5.80 8.71 15.25
N GLY A 28 -4.91 8.19 16.10
CA GLY A 28 -5.25 7.21 17.14
C GLY A 28 -4.93 5.76 16.74
N PRO A 29 -4.84 4.86 17.73
CA PRO A 29 -4.34 3.49 17.53
C PRO A 29 -5.25 2.59 16.69
N GLU A 30 -6.55 2.88 16.65
CA GLU A 30 -7.55 2.10 15.91
C GLU A 30 -7.86 2.67 14.51
N ASP A 31 -7.22 3.77 14.12
CA ASP A 31 -7.48 4.41 12.83
C ASP A 31 -6.87 3.61 11.67
N GLN A 32 -7.73 3.24 10.71
CA GLN A 32 -7.35 2.54 9.47
C GLN A 32 -7.46 3.45 8.23
N ILE A 33 -7.92 4.70 8.39
CA ILE A 33 -8.17 5.65 7.31
C ILE A 33 -6.89 6.45 6.99
N GLY A 34 -6.08 6.76 8.00
CA GLY A 34 -4.80 7.43 7.84
C GLY A 34 -4.95 8.85 7.31
N ALA A 35 -4.12 9.20 6.31
CA ALA A 35 -4.09 10.53 5.72
C ALA A 35 -5.40 10.95 5.04
N ALA A 36 -6.28 10.01 4.72
CA ALA A 36 -7.59 10.33 4.18
C ALA A 36 -8.48 11.11 5.19
N ASN A 37 -8.18 11.07 6.50
CA ASN A 37 -8.82 11.92 7.50
C ASN A 37 -8.60 13.43 7.27
N LEU A 38 -7.64 13.82 6.43
CA LEU A 38 -7.44 15.22 6.02
C LEU A 38 -8.51 15.70 5.03
N VAL A 39 -9.22 14.78 4.37
CA VAL A 39 -10.31 15.11 3.46
C VAL A 39 -11.58 15.33 4.28
N THR A 40 -11.90 16.59 4.53
CA THR A 40 -13.07 17.03 5.31
C THR A 40 -14.20 17.51 4.41
N GLN A 41 -15.41 17.65 4.96
CA GLN A 41 -16.55 18.25 4.23
C GLN A 41 -16.22 19.66 3.71
N ALA A 42 -15.48 20.45 4.50
CA ALA A 42 -15.04 21.79 4.12
C ALA A 42 -14.05 21.76 2.93
N SER A 43 -13.09 20.83 2.93
CA SER A 43 -12.16 20.70 1.80
C SER A 43 -12.86 20.21 0.53
N VAL A 44 -13.86 19.34 0.65
CA VAL A 44 -14.67 18.89 -0.49
C VAL A 44 -15.48 20.06 -1.09
N LEU A 45 -16.08 20.90 -0.24
CA LEU A 45 -16.79 22.10 -0.69
C LEU A 45 -15.85 23.12 -1.34
N ALA A 46 -14.65 23.30 -0.79
CA ALA A 46 -13.64 24.16 -1.40
C ALA A 46 -13.20 23.63 -2.79
N ALA A 47 -13.05 22.30 -2.92
CA ALA A 47 -12.68 21.67 -4.18
C ALA A 47 -13.77 21.79 -5.26
N SER A 48 -15.06 21.77 -4.89
CA SER A 48 -16.14 21.95 -5.87
C SER A 48 -16.14 23.36 -6.49
N GLY A 49 -15.68 24.37 -5.76
CA GLY A 49 -15.46 25.73 -6.28
C GLY A 49 -14.38 25.84 -7.37
N LEU A 50 -13.53 24.82 -7.55
CA LEU A 50 -12.53 24.79 -8.62
C LEU A 50 -13.12 24.42 -9.99
N ILE A 51 -14.38 23.96 -10.03
CA ILE A 51 -15.07 23.58 -11.26
C ILE A 51 -15.54 24.85 -11.97
N THR A 52 -14.85 25.24 -13.04
CA THR A 52 -15.18 26.45 -13.83
C THR A 52 -15.83 26.11 -15.16
N THR A 53 -15.26 25.16 -15.91
CA THR A 53 -15.72 24.82 -17.28
C THR A 53 -16.57 23.57 -17.36
N GLY A 54 -16.76 22.85 -16.24
CA GLY A 54 -17.52 21.59 -16.21
C GLY A 54 -16.93 20.44 -17.05
N LYS A 55 -15.63 20.50 -17.39
CA LYS A 55 -14.97 19.45 -18.18
C LYS A 55 -14.52 18.29 -17.29
N THR A 56 -14.65 17.06 -17.81
CA THR A 56 -14.23 15.84 -17.11
C THR A 56 -13.16 15.12 -17.92
N TYR A 57 -12.09 14.67 -17.25
CA TYR A 57 -10.99 13.90 -17.86
C TYR A 57 -10.82 12.59 -17.09
N ALA A 58 -10.78 11.47 -17.81
CA ALA A 58 -10.45 10.18 -17.21
C ALA A 58 -8.94 10.08 -16.98
N LEU A 59 -8.52 9.93 -15.73
CA LEU A 59 -7.10 9.76 -15.35
C LEU A 59 -6.68 8.29 -15.18
N GLY A 60 -7.61 7.36 -15.39
CA GLY A 60 -7.35 5.93 -15.33
C GLY A 60 -6.60 5.42 -16.56
N MET A 61 -5.87 4.30 -16.38
CA MET A 61 -5.29 3.55 -17.49
C MET A 61 -6.31 2.56 -18.07
N ILE A 62 -6.15 2.24 -19.35
CA ILE A 62 -6.88 1.12 -19.96
C ILE A 62 -6.37 -0.18 -19.33
N ILE A 63 -7.28 -1.03 -18.87
CA ILE A 63 -6.97 -2.30 -18.22
C ILE A 63 -6.96 -3.40 -19.27
N ASP A 64 -5.77 -3.87 -19.64
CA ASP A 64 -5.54 -4.99 -20.54
C ASP A 64 -4.32 -5.82 -20.11
N ASP A 65 -3.99 -6.85 -20.89
CA ASP A 65 -2.85 -7.75 -20.68
C ASP A 65 -1.48 -7.07 -20.89
N LYS A 66 -1.47 -5.88 -21.52
CA LYS A 66 -0.28 -5.09 -21.83
C LYS A 66 -0.03 -3.97 -20.81
N ILE A 67 -0.90 -3.84 -19.81
CA ILE A 67 -0.74 -2.82 -18.78
C ILE A 67 0.64 -2.94 -18.11
N PRO A 68 1.41 -1.84 -18.02
CA PRO A 68 2.72 -1.88 -17.38
C PRO A 68 2.53 -2.14 -15.88
N ALA A 69 2.80 -3.38 -15.47
CA ALA A 69 2.76 -3.81 -14.08
C ALA A 69 4.16 -4.14 -13.59
N TYR A 70 4.45 -3.77 -12.34
CA TYR A 70 5.72 -4.13 -11.71
C TYR A 70 5.83 -5.66 -11.58
N PRO A 71 6.82 -6.32 -12.20
CA PRO A 71 6.97 -7.77 -12.14
C PRO A 71 7.06 -8.27 -10.68
N PRO A 72 6.48 -9.44 -10.36
CA PRO A 72 5.86 -10.42 -11.26
C PRO A 72 4.34 -10.24 -11.43
N ARG A 73 3.76 -9.06 -11.10
CA ARG A 73 2.31 -8.87 -11.20
C ARG A 73 1.84 -8.92 -12.66
N LYS A 74 0.79 -9.69 -12.93
CA LYS A 74 0.14 -9.86 -14.23
C LYS A 74 -1.37 -9.75 -14.08
N LEU A 75 -2.06 -9.37 -15.15
CA LEU A 75 -3.52 -9.38 -15.23
C LEU A 75 -3.98 -10.68 -15.89
N GLY A 76 -4.88 -11.43 -15.24
CA GLY A 76 -5.55 -12.59 -15.82
C GLY A 76 -7.07 -12.47 -15.64
N LEU A 77 -7.83 -12.52 -16.72
CA LEU A 77 -9.29 -12.46 -16.71
C LEU A 77 -9.86 -13.79 -17.18
N THR A 78 -10.59 -14.47 -16.30
CA THR A 78 -11.33 -15.70 -16.65
C THR A 78 -12.81 -15.38 -16.71
N ILE A 79 -13.42 -15.61 -17.88
CA ILE A 79 -14.87 -15.47 -18.07
C ILE A 79 -15.46 -16.88 -17.94
N VAL A 80 -16.22 -17.12 -16.87
CA VAL A 80 -16.90 -18.41 -16.65
C VAL A 80 -18.37 -18.27 -17.03
N GLN A 81 -18.86 -19.19 -17.86
CA GLN A 81 -20.30 -19.30 -18.14
C GLN A 81 -21.00 -20.12 -17.04
N PRO A 82 -22.28 -19.83 -16.76
CA PRO A 82 -23.08 -20.69 -15.88
C PRO A 82 -23.02 -22.15 -16.35
N ASN A 83 -22.79 -23.09 -15.43
CA ASN A 83 -22.61 -24.53 -15.69
C ASN A 83 -21.30 -24.97 -16.39
N GLN A 84 -20.25 -24.12 -16.43
CA GLN A 84 -18.92 -24.46 -16.96
C GLN A 84 -17.79 -24.42 -15.90
N ILE A 85 -18.14 -24.46 -14.61
CA ILE A 85 -17.19 -24.29 -13.48
C ILE A 85 -16.07 -25.35 -13.47
N ASP A 86 -16.28 -26.51 -14.11
CA ASP A 86 -15.34 -27.63 -14.15
C ASP A 86 -14.79 -27.95 -15.56
N SER A 87 -15.03 -27.06 -16.53
CA SER A 87 -14.53 -27.23 -17.90
C SER A 87 -13.18 -26.50 -18.04
N LYS A 88 -12.09 -27.20 -18.37
CA LYS A 88 -10.84 -26.55 -18.80
C LYS A 88 -11.18 -25.55 -19.91
N GLY A 89 -11.02 -24.25 -19.66
CA GLY A 89 -11.38 -23.20 -20.60
C GLY A 89 -10.81 -23.47 -22.00
N HIS A 90 -11.69 -23.59 -23.00
CA HIS A 90 -11.33 -23.97 -24.37
C HIS A 90 -10.94 -22.75 -25.21
N GLY A 91 -9.94 -21.99 -24.75
CA GLY A 91 -9.40 -20.84 -25.48
C GLY A 91 -7.93 -20.61 -25.15
N PRO A 92 -7.15 -20.01 -26.06
CA PRO A 92 -5.75 -19.71 -25.78
C PRO A 92 -5.67 -18.73 -24.60
N THR A 93 -5.16 -19.19 -23.45
CA THR A 93 -4.77 -18.29 -22.37
C THR A 93 -3.43 -17.68 -22.76
N MET A 94 -3.44 -16.41 -23.17
CA MET A 94 -2.22 -15.62 -23.39
C MET A 94 -1.58 -15.27 -22.03
N SER A 95 -1.12 -16.29 -21.33
CA SER A 95 -0.24 -16.19 -20.17
C SER A 95 1.16 -16.48 -20.67
N SER A 96 1.90 -15.43 -21.03
CA SER A 96 3.34 -15.55 -21.27
C SER A 96 4.13 -15.37 -19.98
#